data_AF-A0AA96N7U4-F1
#
_entry.id   AF-A0AA96N7U4-F1
#
_cell.length_a   1.000
_cell.length_b   1.000
_cell.length_c   1.000
_cell.angle_alpha   90.00
_cell.angle_beta   90.00
_cell.angle_gamma   90.00
#
_symmetry.space_group_name_H-M   'P 1'
#
loop_
_entity.id
_entity.type
_entity.pdbx_description
1 polymer ?
#
loop_
_entity_poly.entity_id
_entity_poly.type
_entity_poly.pdbx_seq_one_letter_code
_entity_poly.pdbx_strand_id
1 'polypeptide(L)'
;MGKKLCLFIAGDSTAANCPPHEAPMMGWGQVAAECFTDKVKVVNAAKGGRSSNSFIEEGLLDGIWDSISPGDYLFIQFGHNDQKDFGTKPWTTYPQYLSQYIDGARERGALPVLLTSVQRRTFGEDGTIQNSLGDYPASMRELADKKDVPLIDMWAKTKRLYESYGPDRSTELFTWFAPGENNNYPEGIQDNTHFCETGARKVAALVAEGIQELNLPLKAYIKEAIRNG
;
A
#
# COMPACT_ATOMS: atom_id res chain seq x y z
N MET A 1 -8.04 4.06 29.84
CA MET A 1 -7.57 4.56 28.53
C MET A 1 -8.66 4.25 27.51
N GLY A 2 -9.10 5.23 26.72
CA GLY A 2 -10.16 5.02 25.72
C GLY A 2 -9.73 4.03 24.63
N LYS A 3 -10.69 3.35 24.00
CA LYS A 3 -10.44 2.44 22.88
C LYS A 3 -9.68 3.19 21.77
N LYS A 4 -8.51 2.69 21.38
CA LYS A 4 -7.77 3.20 20.21
C LYS A 4 -8.50 2.77 18.94
N LEU A 5 -8.56 3.66 17.95
CA LEU A 5 -9.02 3.33 16.61
C LEU A 5 -7.96 2.44 15.94
N CYS A 6 -8.35 1.30 15.38
CA CYS A 6 -7.40 0.45 14.65
C CYS A 6 -7.48 0.72 13.15
N LEU A 7 -6.31 0.78 12.52
CA LEU A 7 -6.13 0.82 11.07
C LEU A 7 -5.45 -0.48 10.64
N PHE A 8 -6.20 -1.39 10.05
CA PHE A 8 -5.67 -2.63 9.49
C PHE A 8 -5.20 -2.40 8.05
N ILE A 9 -4.08 -2.99 7.67
CA ILE A 9 -3.54 -2.93 6.30
C ILE A 9 -3.46 -4.34 5.76
N ALA A 10 -4.19 -4.62 4.69
CA ALA A 10 -4.05 -5.81 3.86
C ALA A 10 -3.37 -5.41 2.54
N GLY A 11 -2.29 -6.11 2.19
CA GLY A 11 -1.57 -5.82 0.95
C GLY A 11 -0.37 -6.70 0.69
N ASP A 12 0.38 -6.34 -0.34
CA ASP A 12 1.59 -7.03 -0.81
C ASP A 12 2.90 -6.47 -0.16
N SER A 13 4.05 -6.80 -0.76
CA SER A 13 5.37 -6.38 -0.26
C SER A 13 5.56 -4.86 -0.21
N THR A 14 4.86 -4.08 -1.04
CA THR A 14 4.98 -2.62 -1.02
C THR A 14 4.37 -1.99 0.22
N ALA A 15 3.50 -2.72 0.93
CA ALA A 15 2.92 -2.33 2.22
C ALA A 15 3.49 -3.12 3.41
N ALA A 16 4.03 -4.33 3.18
CA ALA A 16 4.42 -5.27 4.23
C ALA A 16 5.55 -4.78 5.15
N ASN A 17 5.61 -5.38 6.34
CA ASN A 17 6.81 -5.30 7.17
C ASN A 17 7.90 -6.19 6.56
N CYS A 18 9.05 -5.62 6.24
CA CYS A 18 10.21 -6.36 5.75
C CYS A 18 10.97 -6.99 6.92
N PRO A 19 11.39 -8.26 6.80
CA PRO A 19 12.19 -8.92 7.83
C PRO A 19 13.60 -8.31 7.91
N PRO A 20 14.32 -8.45 9.04
CA PRO A 20 15.64 -7.84 9.23
C PRO A 20 16.70 -8.18 8.18
N HIS A 21 16.62 -9.35 7.55
CA HIS A 21 17.56 -9.77 6.50
C HIS A 21 17.26 -9.14 5.13
N GLU A 22 16.10 -8.50 4.95
CA GLU A 22 15.76 -7.69 3.77
C GLU A 22 15.96 -6.20 4.04
N ALA A 23 16.30 -5.79 5.27
CA ALA A 23 16.55 -4.39 5.57
C ALA A 23 17.69 -3.84 4.67
N PRO A 24 17.61 -2.59 4.19
CA PRO A 24 16.65 -1.55 4.53
C PRO A 24 15.42 -1.49 3.62
N MET A 25 15.10 -2.57 2.89
CA MET A 25 13.82 -2.68 2.20
C MET A 25 12.68 -2.48 3.21
N MET A 26 11.63 -1.76 2.80
CA MET A 26 10.55 -1.36 3.69
C MET A 26 9.26 -1.12 2.93
N GLY A 27 8.15 -1.69 3.40
CA GLY A 27 6.81 -1.32 2.91
C GLY A 27 6.29 -0.05 3.59
N TRP A 28 5.44 0.71 2.92
CA TRP A 28 4.85 1.93 3.49
C TRP A 28 4.05 1.65 4.76
N GLY A 29 3.42 0.48 4.85
CA GLY A 29 2.63 0.06 6.02
C GLY A 29 3.49 -0.15 7.28
N GLN A 30 4.79 -0.44 7.11
CA GLN A 30 5.73 -0.60 8.23
C GLN A 30 5.95 0.72 8.98
N VAL A 31 5.90 1.85 8.28
CA VAL A 31 6.09 3.20 8.85
C VAL A 31 4.78 4.00 8.94
N ALA A 32 3.64 3.44 8.51
CA ALA A 32 2.36 4.14 8.51
C ALA A 32 1.94 4.66 9.90
N ALA A 33 2.34 3.99 10.98
CA ALA A 33 2.08 4.45 12.35
C ALA A 33 2.74 5.81 12.64
N GLU A 34 3.83 6.16 11.96
CA GLU A 34 4.51 7.45 12.13
C GLU A 34 3.60 8.62 11.72
N CYS A 35 2.64 8.39 10.81
CA CYS A 35 1.72 9.41 10.31
C CYS A 35 0.62 9.80 11.30
N PHE A 36 0.32 8.98 12.32
CA PHE A 36 -0.84 9.16 13.18
C PHE A 36 -0.47 9.44 14.65
N THR A 37 -1.33 10.18 15.34
CA THR A 37 -1.28 10.31 16.81
C THR A 37 -1.43 8.95 17.50
N ASP A 38 -1.09 8.90 18.78
CA ASP A 38 -1.17 7.70 19.63
C ASP A 38 -2.60 7.13 19.79
N LYS A 39 -3.62 7.85 19.31
CA LYS A 39 -5.03 7.42 19.26
C LYS A 39 -5.33 6.39 18.16
N VAL A 40 -4.44 6.25 17.17
CA VAL A 40 -4.56 5.23 16.12
C VAL A 40 -3.53 4.13 16.36
N LYS A 41 -3.98 2.88 16.34
CA LYS A 41 -3.11 1.70 16.30
C LYS A 41 -3.08 1.18 14.87
N VAL A 42 -1.91 1.18 14.23
CA VAL A 42 -1.75 0.53 12.92
C VAL A 42 -1.45 -0.94 13.12
N VAL A 43 -2.22 -1.80 12.46
CA VAL A 43 -2.06 -3.25 12.41
C VAL A 43 -1.71 -3.63 10.98
N ASN A 44 -0.41 -3.67 10.68
CA ASN A 44 0.06 -4.01 9.34
C ASN A 44 0.07 -5.54 9.14
N ALA A 45 -0.95 -6.05 8.45
CA ALA A 45 -1.08 -7.46 8.11
C ALA A 45 -0.60 -7.75 6.67
N ALA A 46 -0.12 -6.73 5.92
CA ALA A 46 0.38 -6.92 4.57
C ALA A 46 1.57 -7.90 4.55
N LYS A 47 1.63 -8.71 3.49
CA LYS A 47 2.59 -9.80 3.38
C LYS A 47 3.19 -9.85 1.97
N GLY A 48 4.53 -9.87 1.91
CA GLY A 48 5.27 -9.97 0.67
C GLY A 48 4.86 -11.19 -0.18
N GLY A 49 4.77 -10.97 -1.49
CA GLY A 49 4.44 -12.01 -2.47
C GLY A 49 2.96 -12.37 -2.59
N ARG A 50 2.06 -11.82 -1.77
CA ARG A 50 0.63 -12.16 -1.81
C ARG A 50 -0.12 -11.31 -2.84
N SER A 51 -1.06 -11.95 -3.53
CA SER A 51 -2.10 -11.33 -4.37
C SER A 51 -3.41 -11.20 -3.59
N SER A 52 -4.43 -10.56 -4.18
CA SER A 52 -5.75 -10.44 -3.56
C SER A 52 -6.44 -11.79 -3.28
N ASN A 53 -6.16 -12.83 -4.06
CA ASN A 53 -6.67 -14.18 -3.77
C ASN A 53 -5.79 -14.92 -2.76
N SER A 54 -4.47 -14.95 -2.95
CA SER A 54 -3.59 -15.78 -2.12
C SER A 54 -3.57 -15.33 -0.65
N PHE A 55 -3.79 -14.04 -0.39
CA PHE A 55 -3.92 -13.53 0.98
C PHE A 55 -5.15 -14.09 1.70
N ILE A 56 -6.26 -14.33 0.98
CA ILE A 56 -7.45 -15.01 1.52
C ILE A 56 -7.17 -16.50 1.67
N GLU A 57 -6.65 -17.14 0.63
CA GLU A 57 -6.40 -18.59 0.60
C GLU A 57 -5.42 -19.04 1.71
N GLU A 58 -4.49 -18.18 2.11
CA GLU A 58 -3.55 -18.44 3.21
C GLU A 58 -4.09 -18.06 4.60
N GLY A 59 -5.36 -17.64 4.73
CA GLY A 59 -6.00 -17.31 6.01
C GLY A 59 -5.51 -16.00 6.64
N LEU A 60 -4.76 -15.16 5.91
CA LEU A 60 -4.28 -13.88 6.45
C LEU A 60 -5.42 -12.89 6.67
N LEU A 61 -6.47 -12.98 5.85
CA LEU A 61 -7.67 -12.15 6.02
C LEU A 61 -8.48 -12.56 7.27
N ASP A 62 -8.52 -13.85 7.61
CA ASP A 62 -9.19 -14.33 8.82
C ASP A 62 -8.53 -13.76 10.08
N GLY A 63 -7.19 -13.64 10.10
CA GLY A 63 -6.48 -12.98 11.19
C GLY A 63 -6.87 -11.51 11.41
N ILE A 64 -7.29 -10.80 10.35
CA ILE A 64 -7.86 -9.44 10.47
C ILE A 64 -9.26 -9.54 11.07
N TRP A 65 -10.09 -10.46 10.59
CA TRP A 65 -11.46 -10.67 11.05
C TRP A 65 -11.57 -11.00 12.54
N ASP A 66 -10.59 -11.70 13.08
CA ASP A 66 -10.53 -12.05 14.51
C ASP A 66 -10.31 -10.83 15.43
N SER A 67 -9.80 -9.72 14.88
CA SER A 67 -9.39 -8.54 15.66
C SER A 67 -10.12 -7.25 15.31
N ILE A 68 -10.64 -7.13 14.09
CA ILE A 68 -11.27 -5.90 13.62
C ILE A 68 -12.61 -5.67 14.33
N SER A 69 -12.87 -4.42 14.70
CA SER A 69 -14.10 -4.03 15.38
C SER A 69 -14.89 -2.97 14.60
N PRO A 70 -16.17 -2.76 14.95
CA PRO A 70 -16.94 -1.64 14.43
C PRO A 70 -16.23 -0.30 14.60
N GLY A 71 -16.19 0.48 13.52
CA GLY A 71 -15.53 1.78 13.43
C GLY A 71 -14.05 1.75 13.06
N ASP A 72 -13.39 0.59 13.09
CA ASP A 72 -12.01 0.43 12.62
C ASP A 72 -11.91 0.56 11.09
N TYR A 73 -10.72 0.82 10.57
CA TYR A 73 -10.46 0.90 9.13
C TYR A 73 -9.77 -0.36 8.62
N LEU A 74 -10.12 -0.78 7.39
CA LEU A 74 -9.37 -1.75 6.61
C LEU A 74 -8.87 -1.10 5.32
N PHE A 75 -7.57 -0.89 5.21
CA PHE A 75 -6.91 -0.43 3.99
C PHE A 75 -6.48 -1.62 3.15
N ILE A 76 -6.87 -1.63 1.89
CA ILE A 76 -6.70 -2.77 0.98
C ILE A 76 -5.88 -2.32 -0.23
N GLN A 77 -4.67 -2.86 -0.39
CA GLN A 77 -3.77 -2.51 -1.49
C GLN A 77 -3.14 -3.77 -2.13
N PHE A 78 -3.64 -4.17 -3.30
CA PHE A 78 -3.14 -5.30 -4.08
C PHE A 78 -3.01 -4.94 -5.56
N GLY A 79 -2.35 -5.80 -6.35
CA GLY A 79 -2.18 -5.63 -7.79
C GLY A 79 -0.86 -6.21 -8.32
N HIS A 80 0.26 -6.02 -7.61
CA HIS A 80 1.58 -6.43 -8.11
C HIS A 80 1.73 -7.94 -8.31
N ASN A 81 1.23 -8.74 -7.36
CA ASN A 81 1.28 -10.19 -7.46
C ASN A 81 0.06 -10.77 -8.17
N ASP A 82 -1.03 -10.00 -8.28
CA ASP A 82 -2.20 -10.42 -9.04
C ASP A 82 -1.88 -10.59 -10.53
N GLN A 83 -0.91 -9.84 -11.06
CA GLN A 83 -0.41 -10.02 -12.45
C GLN A 83 0.24 -11.37 -12.72
N LYS A 84 0.67 -12.11 -11.69
CA LYS A 84 1.34 -13.40 -11.83
C LYS A 84 0.33 -14.51 -12.15
N ASP A 85 0.83 -15.66 -12.58
CA ASP A 85 -0.03 -16.78 -13.01
C ASP A 85 -0.95 -17.32 -11.91
N PHE A 86 -0.52 -17.23 -10.64
CA PHE A 86 -1.33 -17.62 -9.47
C PHE A 86 -2.30 -16.53 -8.99
N GLY A 87 -2.22 -15.34 -9.58
CA GLY A 87 -2.96 -14.17 -9.18
C GLY A 87 -4.37 -14.09 -9.80
N THR A 88 -4.96 -12.91 -9.72
CA THR A 88 -6.29 -12.63 -10.26
C THR A 88 -6.22 -11.77 -11.52
N LYS A 89 -7.31 -11.62 -12.26
CA LYS A 89 -7.35 -10.85 -13.51
C LYS A 89 -8.20 -9.58 -13.35
N PRO A 90 -7.78 -8.44 -13.93
CA PRO A 90 -8.56 -7.21 -13.86
C PRO A 90 -9.93 -7.43 -14.50
N TRP A 91 -10.91 -6.62 -14.10
CA TRP A 91 -12.31 -6.64 -14.58
C TRP A 91 -13.11 -7.92 -14.28
N THR A 92 -12.45 -8.97 -13.77
CA THR A 92 -13.06 -10.30 -13.54
C THR A 92 -12.77 -10.78 -12.12
N THR A 93 -11.75 -11.62 -11.92
CA THR A 93 -11.50 -12.22 -10.61
C THR A 93 -10.91 -11.23 -9.61
N TYR A 94 -10.13 -10.25 -10.05
CA TYR A 94 -9.56 -9.23 -9.15
C TYR A 94 -10.63 -8.45 -8.38
N PRO A 95 -11.64 -7.82 -9.04
CA PRO A 95 -12.70 -7.15 -8.30
C PRO A 95 -13.60 -8.12 -7.50
N GLN A 96 -13.73 -9.37 -7.92
CA GLN A 96 -14.46 -10.39 -7.14
C GLN A 96 -13.77 -10.69 -5.81
N TYR A 97 -12.44 -10.88 -5.81
CA TYR A 97 -11.68 -11.11 -4.58
C TYR A 97 -11.63 -9.85 -3.71
N LEU A 98 -11.37 -8.67 -4.28
CA LEU A 98 -11.41 -7.41 -3.53
C LEU A 98 -12.78 -7.14 -2.87
N SER A 99 -13.87 -7.56 -3.51
CA SER A 99 -15.21 -7.44 -2.92
C SER A 99 -15.35 -8.21 -1.61
N GLN A 100 -14.66 -9.34 -1.43
CA GLN A 100 -14.70 -10.10 -0.18
C GLN A 100 -14.11 -9.31 1.00
N TYR A 101 -13.05 -8.53 0.77
CA TYR A 101 -12.48 -7.64 1.79
C TYR A 101 -13.44 -6.51 2.16
N ILE A 102 -14.06 -5.90 1.15
CA ILE A 102 -15.01 -4.78 1.34
C ILE A 102 -16.23 -5.26 2.11
N ASP A 103 -16.84 -6.34 1.64
CA ASP A 103 -18.08 -6.85 2.19
C ASP A 103 -17.83 -7.42 3.61
N GLY A 104 -16.74 -8.16 3.81
CA GLY A 104 -16.36 -8.69 5.12
C GLY A 104 -16.04 -7.61 6.16
N ALA A 105 -15.43 -6.48 5.76
CA ALA A 105 -15.23 -5.33 6.63
C ALA A 105 -16.57 -4.68 7.02
N ARG A 106 -17.46 -4.46 6.04
CA ARG A 106 -18.78 -3.86 6.27
C ARG A 106 -19.66 -4.70 7.19
N GLU A 107 -19.67 -6.02 7.00
CA GLU A 107 -20.39 -6.98 7.87
C GLU A 107 -19.96 -6.87 9.34
N ARG A 108 -18.70 -6.50 9.59
CA ARG A 108 -18.13 -6.30 10.93
C ARG A 108 -18.24 -4.86 11.43
N GLY A 109 -18.92 -3.99 10.68
CA GLY A 109 -19.07 -2.56 10.99
C GLY A 109 -17.77 -1.74 10.82
N ALA A 110 -16.77 -2.30 10.16
CA ALA A 110 -15.52 -1.61 9.83
C ALA A 110 -15.64 -0.82 8.51
N LEU A 111 -14.70 0.08 8.29
CA LEU A 111 -14.67 1.03 7.18
C LEU A 111 -13.60 0.60 6.16
N PRO A 112 -13.97 -0.05 5.04
CA PRO A 112 -13.01 -0.39 4.00
C PRO A 112 -12.58 0.87 3.23
N VAL A 113 -11.31 0.93 2.86
CA VAL A 113 -10.74 1.93 1.95
C VAL A 113 -9.84 1.20 0.95
N LEU A 114 -10.10 1.42 -0.33
CA LEU A 114 -9.27 0.87 -1.40
C LEU A 114 -8.08 1.78 -1.66
N LEU A 115 -6.92 1.19 -1.88
CA LEU A 115 -5.73 1.88 -2.34
C LEU A 115 -5.27 1.16 -3.60
N THR A 116 -5.26 1.85 -4.74
CA THR A 116 -4.64 1.27 -5.94
C THR A 116 -3.20 0.90 -5.60
N SER A 117 -2.65 -0.15 -6.19
CA SER A 117 -1.20 -0.41 -6.13
C SER A 117 -0.36 0.82 -6.47
N VAL A 118 0.77 0.99 -5.80
CA VAL A 118 1.82 1.95 -6.20
C VAL A 118 2.37 1.65 -7.59
N GLN A 119 2.97 2.64 -8.23
CA GLN A 119 3.75 2.47 -9.45
C GLN A 119 5.02 1.66 -9.19
N ARG A 120 5.51 0.94 -10.21
CA ARG A 120 6.92 0.52 -10.27
C ARG A 120 7.75 1.65 -10.89
N ARG A 121 9.04 1.72 -10.56
CA ARG A 121 10.01 2.64 -11.16
C ARG A 121 10.41 2.17 -12.56
N THR A 122 9.47 2.21 -13.49
CA THR A 122 9.68 1.86 -14.90
C THR A 122 9.58 3.12 -15.74
N PHE A 123 10.72 3.77 -15.98
CA PHE A 123 10.78 4.97 -16.82
C PHE A 123 10.92 4.61 -18.31
N GLY A 124 10.19 5.34 -19.15
CA GLY A 124 10.41 5.36 -20.60
C GLY A 124 11.56 6.28 -21.00
N GLU A 125 11.94 6.26 -22.27
CA GLU A 125 12.98 7.13 -22.82
C GLU A 125 12.65 8.63 -22.68
N ASP A 126 11.36 8.96 -22.60
CA ASP A 126 10.84 10.32 -22.40
C ASP A 126 10.89 10.80 -20.93
N GLY A 127 11.41 9.97 -20.01
CA GLY A 127 11.50 10.29 -18.59
C GLY A 127 10.18 10.17 -17.83
N THR A 128 9.14 9.58 -18.42
CA THR A 128 7.84 9.35 -17.77
C THR A 128 7.67 7.91 -17.28
N ILE A 129 6.84 7.72 -16.25
CA ILE A 129 6.54 6.39 -15.73
C ILE A 129 5.61 5.64 -16.69
N GLN A 130 6.05 4.46 -17.11
CA GLN A 130 5.31 3.55 -17.96
C GLN A 130 4.40 2.64 -17.14
N ASN A 131 3.23 2.33 -17.69
CA ASN A 131 2.28 1.45 -17.02
C ASN A 131 2.78 0.00 -17.04
N SER A 132 3.43 -0.43 -15.95
CA SER A 132 3.83 -1.83 -15.76
C SER A 132 2.71 -2.72 -15.23
N LEU A 133 1.60 -2.12 -14.77
CA LEU A 133 0.55 -2.84 -14.05
C LEU A 133 -0.71 -3.07 -14.86
N GLY A 134 -0.75 -2.68 -16.13
CA GLY A 134 -1.93 -2.81 -16.99
C GLY A 134 -3.17 -2.17 -16.36
N ASP A 135 -4.26 -2.93 -16.35
CA ASP A 135 -5.59 -2.41 -16.00
C ASP A 135 -5.95 -2.52 -14.51
N TYR A 136 -5.11 -3.08 -13.65
CA TYR A 136 -5.47 -3.32 -12.23
C TYR A 136 -5.88 -2.02 -11.50
N PRO A 137 -5.16 -0.89 -11.62
CA PRO A 137 -5.59 0.36 -10.99
C PRO A 137 -6.95 0.82 -11.51
N ALA A 138 -7.21 0.70 -12.81
CA ALA A 138 -8.49 1.08 -13.41
C ALA A 138 -9.63 0.15 -12.95
N SER A 139 -9.37 -1.15 -12.87
CA SER A 139 -10.31 -2.14 -12.35
C SER A 139 -10.64 -1.93 -10.88
N MET A 140 -9.68 -1.49 -10.06
CA MET A 140 -9.96 -1.14 -8.67
C MET A 140 -10.79 0.15 -8.56
N ARG A 141 -10.51 1.17 -9.39
CA ARG A 141 -11.32 2.40 -9.45
C ARG A 141 -12.78 2.10 -9.80
N GLU A 142 -13.02 1.29 -10.84
CA GLU A 142 -14.37 0.89 -11.20
C GLU A 142 -15.08 0.11 -10.06
N LEU A 143 -14.35 -0.75 -9.35
CA LEU A 143 -14.91 -1.44 -8.19
C LEU A 143 -15.28 -0.47 -7.06
N ALA A 144 -14.40 0.49 -6.76
CA ALA A 144 -14.63 1.51 -5.74
C ALA A 144 -15.92 2.28 -6.01
N ASP A 145 -16.11 2.73 -7.26
CA ASP A 145 -17.33 3.42 -7.70
C ASP A 145 -18.56 2.50 -7.58
N LYS A 146 -18.48 1.25 -8.06
CA LYS A 146 -19.60 0.29 -8.01
C LYS A 146 -20.03 -0.07 -6.58
N LYS A 147 -19.07 -0.17 -5.65
CA LYS A 147 -19.32 -0.56 -4.27
C LYS A 147 -19.52 0.64 -3.34
N ASP A 148 -19.38 1.87 -3.84
CA ASP A 148 -19.38 3.11 -3.05
C ASP A 148 -18.37 3.02 -1.88
N VAL A 149 -17.10 2.78 -2.21
CA VAL A 149 -16.00 2.65 -1.25
C VAL A 149 -14.98 3.75 -1.51
N PRO A 150 -14.50 4.48 -0.49
CA PRO A 150 -13.45 5.47 -0.68
C PRO A 150 -12.19 4.84 -1.28
N LEU A 151 -11.58 5.53 -2.25
CA LEU A 151 -10.36 5.09 -2.91
C LEU A 151 -9.28 6.16 -2.86
N ILE A 152 -8.09 5.79 -2.37
CA ILE A 152 -6.88 6.60 -2.50
C ILE A 152 -6.12 6.14 -3.74
N ASP A 153 -6.01 7.02 -4.73
CA ASP A 153 -5.32 6.74 -6.00
C ASP A 153 -3.80 6.84 -5.85
N MET A 154 -3.21 5.86 -5.17
CA MET A 154 -1.77 5.76 -5.00
C MET A 154 -1.03 5.57 -6.32
N TRP A 155 -1.68 5.02 -7.36
CA TRP A 155 -1.10 4.89 -8.69
C TRP A 155 -0.80 6.27 -9.30
N ALA A 156 -1.76 7.20 -9.23
CA ALA A 156 -1.58 8.57 -9.70
C ALA A 156 -0.65 9.38 -8.79
N LYS A 157 -0.71 9.17 -7.46
CA LYS A 157 0.15 9.87 -6.50
C LYS A 157 1.62 9.46 -6.63
N THR A 158 1.90 8.17 -6.71
CA THR A 158 3.28 7.67 -6.84
C THR A 158 3.87 7.96 -8.22
N LYS A 159 3.05 7.99 -9.29
CA LYS A 159 3.50 8.50 -10.60
C LYS A 159 4.07 9.91 -10.49
N ARG A 160 3.29 10.83 -9.89
CA ARG A 160 3.70 12.23 -9.67
C ARG A 160 4.97 12.31 -8.83
N LEU A 161 5.05 11.55 -7.74
CA LEU A 161 6.24 11.49 -6.89
C LEU A 161 7.48 11.07 -7.68
N TYR A 162 7.42 9.94 -8.39
CA TYR A 162 8.60 9.42 -9.08
C TYR A 162 9.01 10.32 -10.25
N GLU A 163 8.06 10.84 -11.03
CA GLU A 163 8.35 11.76 -12.13
C GLU A 163 8.95 13.09 -11.63
N SER A 164 8.56 13.56 -10.43
CA SER A 164 9.18 14.75 -9.82
C SER A 164 10.65 14.57 -9.43
N TYR A 165 11.07 13.33 -9.16
CA TYR A 165 12.47 13.00 -8.92
C TYR A 165 13.21 12.72 -10.23
N GLY A 166 12.48 12.26 -11.25
CA GLY A 166 13.03 11.79 -12.51
C GLY A 166 13.75 10.43 -12.38
N PRO A 167 14.26 9.89 -13.50
CA PRO A 167 14.89 8.57 -13.52
C PRO A 167 16.00 8.45 -12.48
N ASP A 168 17.02 9.28 -12.50
CA ASP A 168 18.21 9.06 -11.66
C ASP A 168 17.95 9.22 -10.17
N ARG A 169 17.36 10.36 -9.75
CA ARG A 169 17.15 10.64 -8.32
C ARG A 169 16.09 9.77 -7.68
N SER A 170 15.13 9.25 -8.45
CA SER A 170 14.08 8.40 -7.87
C SER A 170 14.66 7.12 -7.27
N THR A 171 15.87 6.70 -7.62
CA THR A 171 16.58 5.59 -6.97
C THR A 171 16.74 5.79 -5.45
N GLU A 172 16.81 7.04 -4.97
CA GLU A 172 16.84 7.40 -3.54
C GLU A 172 15.61 6.91 -2.75
N LEU A 173 14.50 6.58 -3.45
CA LEU A 173 13.26 6.09 -2.87
C LEU A 173 13.16 4.56 -2.86
N PHE A 174 14.04 3.85 -3.57
CA PHE A 174 13.95 2.41 -3.75
C PHE A 174 15.13 1.68 -3.12
N THR A 175 15.01 0.35 -3.00
CA THR A 175 16.09 -0.53 -2.58
C THR A 175 17.10 -0.64 -3.73
N TRP A 176 17.94 0.38 -3.84
CA TRP A 176 19.02 0.53 -4.82
C TRP A 176 20.34 0.72 -4.09
N PHE A 177 21.21 -0.28 -4.17
CA PHE A 177 22.53 -0.28 -3.53
C PHE A 177 23.59 -0.76 -4.51
N ALA A 178 24.72 -0.08 -4.56
CA ALA A 178 25.91 -0.58 -5.24
C ALA A 178 26.54 -1.73 -4.43
N PRO A 179 27.35 -2.60 -5.07
CA PRO A 179 28.11 -3.64 -4.35
C PRO A 179 28.91 -3.05 -3.19
N GLY A 180 28.78 -3.67 -2.01
CA GLY A 180 29.44 -3.23 -0.78
C GLY A 180 28.79 -2.07 0.00
N GLU A 181 27.71 -1.45 -0.49
CA GLU A 181 27.02 -0.37 0.24
C GLU A 181 26.14 -0.89 1.40
N ASN A 182 25.69 -2.14 1.32
CA ASN A 182 24.81 -2.72 2.33
C ASN A 182 25.13 -4.19 2.65
N ASN A 183 25.18 -4.55 3.93
CA ASN A 183 25.52 -5.90 4.38
C ASN A 183 24.51 -6.97 3.97
N ASN A 184 23.22 -6.62 3.85
CA ASN A 184 22.18 -7.55 3.39
C ASN A 184 22.18 -7.70 1.86
N TYR A 185 22.85 -6.79 1.14
CA TYR A 185 22.99 -6.80 -0.32
C TYR A 185 24.47 -6.65 -0.73
N PRO A 186 25.34 -7.63 -0.41
CA PRO A 186 26.78 -7.50 -0.63
C PRO A 186 27.15 -7.31 -2.10
N GLU A 187 26.41 -7.95 -3.01
CA GLU A 187 26.56 -7.82 -4.46
C GLU A 187 25.82 -6.61 -5.06
N GLY A 188 25.22 -5.78 -4.20
CA GLY A 188 24.32 -4.71 -4.62
C GLY A 188 22.94 -5.22 -5.04
N ILE A 189 22.03 -4.29 -5.31
CA ILE A 189 20.66 -4.55 -5.76
C ILE A 189 20.12 -3.33 -6.49
N GLN A 190 19.32 -3.55 -7.53
CA GLN A 190 18.58 -2.50 -8.25
C GLN A 190 17.11 -2.89 -8.33
N ASP A 191 16.39 -2.70 -7.23
CA ASP A 191 14.97 -3.03 -7.14
C ASP A 191 14.10 -1.83 -7.51
N ASN A 192 13.29 -1.95 -8.57
CA ASN A 192 12.39 -0.88 -9.03
C ASN A 192 10.96 -0.98 -8.46
N THR A 193 10.75 -1.82 -7.45
CA THR A 193 9.42 -2.08 -6.86
C THR A 193 9.40 -1.79 -5.38
N HIS A 194 10.42 -2.24 -4.66
CA HIS A 194 10.45 -2.14 -3.21
C HIS A 194 11.18 -0.90 -2.73
N PHE A 195 10.63 -0.26 -1.71
CA PHE A 195 11.15 0.99 -1.18
C PHE A 195 12.28 0.75 -0.19
N CYS A 196 13.17 1.74 -0.08
CA CYS A 196 13.96 1.93 1.12
C CYS A 196 13.13 2.70 2.17
N GLU A 197 13.72 2.95 3.34
CA GLU A 197 13.08 3.72 4.42
C GLU A 197 12.56 5.10 3.97
N THR A 198 13.34 5.85 3.19
CA THR A 198 12.95 7.17 2.66
C THR A 198 11.72 7.07 1.76
N GLY A 199 11.72 6.11 0.82
CA GLY A 199 10.59 5.89 -0.07
C GLY A 199 9.33 5.45 0.68
N ALA A 200 9.48 4.50 1.62
CA ALA A 200 8.37 4.01 2.43
C ALA A 200 7.68 5.15 3.20
N ARG A 201 8.46 6.07 3.78
CA ARG A 201 7.91 7.27 4.45
C ARG A 201 7.21 8.23 3.51
N LYS A 202 7.80 8.49 2.32
CA LYS A 202 7.16 9.35 1.31
C LYS A 202 5.83 8.76 0.83
N VAL A 203 5.78 7.45 0.61
CA VAL A 203 4.55 6.75 0.21
C VAL A 203 3.52 6.72 1.34
N ALA A 204 3.94 6.51 2.59
CA ALA A 204 3.03 6.60 3.74
C ALA A 204 2.44 8.01 3.92
N ALA A 205 3.22 9.06 3.64
CA ALA A 205 2.74 10.44 3.64
C ALA A 205 1.69 10.68 2.53
N LEU A 206 1.87 10.10 1.33
CA LEU A 206 0.87 10.16 0.25
C LEU A 206 -0.44 9.45 0.63
N VAL A 207 -0.37 8.36 1.40
CA VAL A 207 -1.58 7.72 1.96
C VAL A 207 -2.28 8.67 2.93
N ALA A 208 -1.53 9.34 3.82
CA ALA A 208 -2.08 10.33 4.74
C ALA A 208 -2.68 11.55 4.03
N GLU A 209 -2.06 12.02 2.94
CA GLU A 209 -2.62 13.04 2.05
C GLU A 209 -3.96 12.57 1.46
N GLY A 210 -4.02 11.33 0.95
CA GLY A 210 -5.27 10.75 0.42
C GLY A 210 -6.41 10.68 1.44
N ILE A 211 -6.10 10.35 2.70
CA ILE A 211 -7.07 10.38 3.80
C ILE A 211 -7.64 11.81 3.98
N GLN A 212 -6.81 12.85 3.83
CA GLN A 212 -7.23 14.24 3.95
C GLN A 212 -8.08 14.69 2.76
N GLU A 213 -7.66 14.37 1.54
CA GLU A 213 -8.38 14.69 0.29
C GLU A 213 -9.79 14.07 0.26
N LEU A 214 -9.91 12.82 0.70
CA LEU A 214 -11.19 12.11 0.82
C LEU A 214 -12.04 12.57 2.01
N ASN A 215 -11.53 13.49 2.84
CA ASN A 215 -12.20 13.98 4.04
C ASN A 215 -12.60 12.86 5.02
N LEU A 216 -11.82 11.76 5.09
CA LEU A 216 -12.15 10.65 5.97
C LEU A 216 -12.04 11.08 7.45
N PRO A 217 -12.91 10.60 8.36
CA PRO A 217 -12.81 10.91 9.79
C PRO A 217 -11.43 10.61 10.39
N LEU A 218 -10.71 9.63 9.84
CA LEU A 218 -9.34 9.27 10.21
C LEU A 218 -8.36 10.47 10.12
N LYS A 219 -8.63 11.47 9.27
CA LYS A 219 -7.78 12.66 9.11
C LYS A 219 -7.55 13.42 10.41
N ALA A 220 -8.52 13.38 11.33
CA ALA A 220 -8.46 14.05 12.63
C ALA A 220 -7.27 13.55 13.49
N TYR A 221 -6.76 12.35 13.20
CA TYR A 221 -5.67 11.72 13.92
C TYR A 221 -4.32 11.77 13.20
N ILE A 222 -4.23 12.38 12.01
CA ILE A 222 -2.94 12.60 11.34
C ILE A 222 -2.13 13.66 12.11
N LYS A 223 -0.84 13.42 12.34
CA LYS A 223 0.05 14.37 13.01
C LYS A 223 0.20 15.67 12.21
N GLU A 224 0.29 16.81 12.88
CA GLU A 224 0.42 18.12 12.23
C GLU A 224 1.61 18.21 11.27
N ALA A 225 2.76 17.61 11.63
CA ALA A 225 3.95 17.58 10.78
C ALA A 225 3.73 16.91 9.41
N ILE A 226 2.72 16.04 9.29
CA ILE A 226 2.34 15.35 8.05
C ILE A 226 1.26 16.13 7.28
N ARG A 227 0.49 17.00 7.96
CA ARG A 227 -0.56 17.80 7.31
C ARG A 227 -0.01 18.99 6.52
N ASN A 228 1.16 19.50 6.91
CA ASN A 228 1.72 20.75 6.40
C ASN A 228 2.91 20.57 5.44
N GLY A 229 3.26 19.32 5.09
CA GLY A 229 4.38 18.98 4.21
C GLY A 229 3.91 18.33 2.93
#